data_AF-A0A973D1I8-F1
#
_entry.id   AF-A0A973D1I8-F1
#
_cell.length_a   1.000
_cell.length_b   1.000
_cell.length_c   1.000
_cell.angle_alpha   90.00
_cell.angle_beta   90.00
_cell.angle_gamma   90.00
#
_symmetry.space_group_name_H-M   'P 1'
#
loop_
_entity.id
_entity.type
_entity.pdbx_description
1 polymer ?
#
loop_
_entity_poly.entity_id
_entity_poly.type
_entity_poly.pdbx_seq_one_letter_code
_entity_poly.pdbx_strand_id
1 'polypeptide(L)'
;PIRNPEGYVNMIHRDDCIGIIKALLQQNYWGEVFNACSNEHPTRRDFYQQALEHISNIEAIFVQREGFLSKKISNDKIIQFLDYRFIHNDLLDFESHTYD
;
A
#
# COMPACT_ATOMS: atom_id res chain seq x y z
N PRO A 1 16.21 -13.47 2.42
CA PRO A 1 16.58 -12.04 2.31
C PRO A 1 15.65 -11.29 1.35
N ILE A 2 15.16 -10.13 1.77
CA ILE A 2 14.26 -9.27 1.01
C ILE A 2 15.08 -8.46 0.01
N ARG A 3 14.65 -8.49 -1.25
CA ARG A 3 15.26 -7.79 -2.39
C ARG A 3 14.80 -6.35 -2.50
N ASN A 4 15.63 -5.52 -3.14
CA ASN A 4 15.39 -4.10 -3.43
C ASN A 4 14.91 -3.31 -2.19
N PRO A 5 15.64 -3.32 -1.05
CA PRO A 5 15.17 -2.73 0.20
C PRO A 5 14.79 -1.25 0.10
N GLU A 6 15.49 -0.49 -0.73
CA GLU A 6 15.26 0.95 -0.90
C GLU A 6 14.14 1.27 -1.90
N GLY A 7 13.60 0.27 -2.60
CA GLY A 7 12.44 0.44 -3.48
C GLY A 7 11.17 0.71 -2.69
N TYR A 8 10.26 1.51 -3.23
CA TYR A 8 8.97 1.78 -2.59
C TYR A 8 8.05 0.56 -2.65
N VAL A 9 7.28 0.35 -1.58
CA VAL A 9 6.08 -0.48 -1.66
C VAL A 9 4.89 0.37 -2.12
N ASN A 10 3.99 -0.27 -2.85
CA ASN A 10 2.71 0.31 -3.24
C ASN A 10 1.67 -0.73 -2.85
N MET A 11 1.00 -0.52 -1.73
CA MET A 11 0.03 -1.46 -1.15
C MET A 11 -1.31 -0.76 -0.95
N ILE A 12 -2.33 -1.53 -0.62
CA ILE A 12 -3.65 -1.03 -0.27
C ILE A 12 -4.23 -1.91 0.83
N HIS A 13 -4.90 -1.31 1.81
CA HIS A 13 -5.64 -2.08 2.80
C HIS A 13 -6.87 -2.74 2.18
N ARG A 14 -7.28 -3.88 2.72
CA ARG A 14 -8.44 -4.64 2.22
C ARG A 14 -9.71 -3.80 2.18
N ASP A 15 -9.95 -3.03 3.24
CA ASP A 15 -11.20 -2.28 3.39
C ASP A 15 -11.25 -1.09 2.42
N ASP A 16 -10.11 -0.45 2.15
CA ASP A 16 -9.98 0.54 1.08
C ASP A 16 -10.22 -0.07 -0.30
N CYS A 17 -9.63 -1.23 -0.57
CA CYS A 17 -9.83 -1.94 -1.83
C CYS A 17 -11.33 -2.23 -2.08
N ILE A 18 -12.03 -2.75 -1.07
CA ILE A 18 -13.48 -3.00 -1.13
C ILE A 18 -14.26 -1.69 -1.30
N GLY A 19 -13.90 -0.63 -0.58
CA GLY A 19 -14.53 0.68 -0.67
C GLY A 19 -14.43 1.29 -2.07
N ILE A 20 -13.25 1.23 -2.68
CA ILE A 20 -13.02 1.70 -4.06
C ILE A 20 -13.83 0.89 -5.07
N ILE A 21 -13.87 -0.44 -4.94
CA ILE A 21 -14.70 -1.28 -5.83
C ILE A 21 -16.17 -0.89 -5.72
N LYS A 22 -16.69 -0.67 -4.51
CA LYS A 22 -18.07 -0.20 -4.31
C LYS A 22 -18.31 1.16 -4.96
N ALA A 23 -17.39 2.12 -4.80
CA ALA A 23 -17.50 3.44 -5.40
C ALA A 23 -17.52 3.37 -6.94
N LEU A 24 -16.66 2.56 -7.55
CA LEU A 24 -16.62 2.34 -9.00
C LEU A 24 -17.96 1.81 -9.53
N LEU A 25 -18.53 0.80 -8.85
CA LEU A 25 -19.82 0.21 -9.21
C LEU A 25 -20.97 1.21 -9.06
N GLN A 26 -21.00 1.96 -7.95
CA GLN A 26 -22.06 2.94 -7.67
C GLN A 26 -22.05 4.12 -8.66
N GLN A 27 -20.88 4.55 -9.09
CA GLN A 27 -20.69 5.68 -10.00
C GLN A 27 -20.65 5.24 -11.48
N ASN A 28 -20.83 3.95 -11.78
CA ASN A 28 -20.85 3.37 -13.12
C ASN A 28 -19.59 3.63 -13.95
N TYR A 29 -18.41 3.58 -13.33
CA TYR A 29 -17.15 3.65 -14.06
C TYR A 29 -16.83 2.31 -14.72
N TRP A 30 -17.00 2.22 -16.04
CA TRP A 30 -16.74 1.04 -16.85
C TRP A 30 -15.68 1.33 -17.92
N GLY A 31 -14.83 0.33 -18.24
CA GLY A 31 -13.80 0.46 -19.28
C GLY A 31 -12.59 1.32 -18.90
N GLU A 32 -12.55 1.84 -17.68
CA GLU A 32 -11.47 2.66 -17.16
C GLU A 32 -10.46 1.86 -16.32
N VAL A 33 -9.23 2.39 -16.25
CA VAL A 33 -8.16 1.84 -15.40
C VAL A 33 -7.87 2.80 -14.26
N PHE A 34 -7.89 2.26 -13.04
CA PHE A 34 -7.56 2.93 -11.78
C PHE A 34 -6.45 2.17 -11.06
N ASN A 35 -5.50 2.89 -10.47
CA ASN A 35 -4.48 2.32 -9.60
C ASN A 35 -4.93 2.46 -8.15
N ALA A 36 -5.19 1.33 -7.48
CA ALA A 36 -5.62 1.31 -6.09
C ALA A 36 -4.42 1.04 -5.17
N CYS A 37 -3.84 2.11 -4.63
CA CYS A 37 -2.82 2.08 -3.58
C CYS A 37 -3.06 3.20 -2.57
N SER A 38 -2.59 3.02 -1.33
CA SER A 38 -2.56 4.05 -0.30
C SER A 38 -1.77 5.28 -0.76
N ASN A 39 -1.99 6.40 -0.07
CA ASN A 39 -1.25 7.65 -0.32
C ASN A 39 0.23 7.54 0.06
N GLU A 40 0.55 6.68 1.04
CA GLU A 40 1.93 6.49 1.46
C GLU A 40 2.65 5.39 0.69
N HIS A 41 3.95 5.63 0.53
CA HIS A 41 4.88 4.75 -0.18
C HIS A 41 6.16 4.61 0.63
N PRO A 42 6.14 3.88 1.77
CA PRO A 42 7.36 3.60 2.51
C PRO A 42 8.29 2.72 1.68
N THR A 43 9.55 2.63 2.10
CA THR A 43 10.47 1.68 1.46
C THR A 43 10.10 0.25 1.82
N ARG A 44 10.56 -0.72 1.02
CA ARG A 44 10.47 -2.14 1.36
C ARG A 44 11.18 -2.42 2.67
N ARG A 45 12.28 -1.74 2.96
CA ARG A 45 12.97 -1.83 4.24
C ARG A 45 12.04 -1.48 5.40
N ASP A 46 11.47 -0.28 5.38
CA ASP A 46 10.63 0.22 6.47
C ASP A 46 9.40 -0.67 6.66
N PHE A 47 8.72 -1.01 5.56
CA PHE A 47 7.51 -1.82 5.61
C PHE A 47 7.77 -3.24 6.12
N TYR A 48 8.74 -3.95 5.54
CA TYR A 48 8.95 -5.35 5.93
C TYR A 48 9.65 -5.49 7.29
N GLN A 49 10.45 -4.51 7.71
CA GLN A 49 10.99 -4.48 9.05
C GLN A 49 9.85 -4.38 10.07
N GLN A 50 8.98 -3.38 9.94
CA GLN A 50 7.85 -3.18 10.85
C GLN A 50 6.83 -4.32 10.80
N ALA A 51 6.54 -4.87 9.60
CA ALA A 51 5.64 -6.00 9.47
C ALA A 51 6.15 -7.26 10.19
N LEU A 52 7.46 -7.57 10.09
CA LEU A 52 8.03 -8.74 10.75
C LEU A 52 8.17 -8.55 12.26
N GLU A 53 8.51 -7.33 12.70
CA GLU A 53 8.49 -6.94 14.10
C GLU A 53 7.09 -7.11 14.70
N HIS A 54 6.06 -6.59 14.02
CA HIS A 54 4.67 -6.67 14.47
C HIS A 54 4.13 -8.10 14.53
N ILE A 55 4.39 -8.92 13.51
CA ILE A 55 3.84 -10.29 13.41
C ILE A 55 4.59 -11.29 14.30
N SER A 56 5.91 -11.13 14.42
CA SER A 56 6.77 -12.19 14.96
C SER A 56 7.91 -11.70 15.85
N ASN A 57 8.08 -10.40 16.03
CA ASN A 57 9.21 -9.78 16.74
C ASN A 57 10.58 -10.23 16.19
N ILE A 58 10.71 -10.31 14.86
CA ILE A 58 11.91 -10.74 14.15
C ILE A 58 12.41 -9.62 13.23
N GLU A 59 13.74 -9.47 13.14
CA GLU A 59 14.37 -8.54 12.20
C GLU A 59 14.34 -9.03 10.75
N ALA A 60 14.11 -8.11 9.82
CA ALA A 60 14.14 -8.39 8.40
C ALA A 60 15.58 -8.49 7.86
N ILE A 61 15.87 -9.56 7.10
CA ILE A 61 17.16 -9.72 6.42
C ILE A 61 17.06 -9.17 5.00
N PHE A 62 17.90 -8.21 4.62
CA PHE A 62 17.88 -7.56 3.29
C PHE A 62 19.09 -7.93 2.43
N VAL A 63 18.90 -7.92 1.09
CA VAL A 63 20.01 -8.04 0.13
C VAL A 63 20.78 -6.72 0.08
N GLN A 64 22.10 -6.76 0.27
CA GLN A 64 22.96 -5.57 0.37
C GLN A 64 23.37 -4.97 -0.98
N ARG A 65 23.39 -5.78 -2.05
CA ARG A 65 23.86 -5.35 -3.38
C ARG A 65 22.89 -5.80 -4.46
N GLU A 66 21.93 -4.94 -4.77
CA GLU A 66 21.05 -5.04 -5.92
C GLU A 66 20.94 -3.67 -6.59
N GLY A 67 20.59 -3.66 -7.88
CA GLY A 67 20.27 -2.41 -8.58
C GLY A 67 19.03 -1.76 -7.98
N PHE A 68 19.00 -0.43 -7.97
CA PHE A 68 17.86 0.35 -7.50
C PHE A 68 16.81 0.48 -8.59
N LEU A 69 15.65 -0.13 -8.39
CA LEU A 69 14.46 0.06 -9.24
C LEU A 69 13.30 0.45 -8.34
N SER A 70 12.79 1.68 -8.49
CA SER A 70 11.71 2.17 -7.63
C SER A 70 10.67 2.94 -8.44
N LYS A 71 9.40 2.77 -8.07
CA LYS A 71 8.26 3.47 -8.66
C LYS A 71 7.27 3.83 -7.54
N LYS A 72 6.81 5.08 -7.53
CA LYS A 72 5.61 5.49 -6.78
C LYS A 72 4.43 5.45 -7.73
N ILE A 73 3.37 4.74 -7.35
CA ILE A 73 2.15 4.62 -8.15
C ILE A 73 1.19 5.71 -7.70
N SER A 74 0.76 6.57 -8.63
CA SER A 74 -0.28 7.56 -8.33
C SER A 74 -1.66 6.91 -8.30
N ASN A 75 -2.43 7.25 -7.27
CA ASN A 75 -3.84 6.93 -7.10
C ASN A 75 -4.74 8.15 -7.39
N ASP A 76 -4.22 9.21 -8.04
CA ASP A 76 -4.93 10.49 -8.21
C ASP A 76 -6.29 10.33 -8.88
N LYS A 77 -6.42 9.38 -9.83
CA LYS A 77 -7.71 9.08 -10.47
C LYS A 77 -8.78 8.68 -9.45
N ILE A 78 -8.43 7.92 -8.42
CA ILE A 78 -9.37 7.49 -7.37
C ILE A 78 -9.85 8.72 -6.59
N ILE A 79 -8.92 9.58 -6.17
CA ILE A 79 -9.25 10.78 -5.40
C ILE A 79 -10.10 11.74 -6.24
N GLN A 80 -9.71 11.99 -7.49
CA GLN A 80 -10.35 12.99 -8.34
C GLN A 80 -11.71 12.54 -8.88
N PHE A 81 -11.84 11.28 -9.31
CA PHE A 81 -13.05 10.81 -9.98
C PHE A 81 -14.03 10.11 -9.04
N LEU A 82 -13.55 9.47 -7.97
CA LEU A 82 -14.42 8.76 -7.03
C LEU A 82 -14.71 9.57 -5.77
N ASP A 83 -14.02 10.70 -5.54
CA ASP A 83 -13.98 11.44 -4.27
C ASP A 83 -13.73 10.50 -3.07
N TYR A 84 -12.94 9.45 -3.31
CA TYR A 84 -12.72 8.41 -2.31
C TYR A 84 -11.70 8.87 -1.28
N ARG A 85 -12.07 8.79 -0.01
CA ARG A 85 -11.19 9.07 1.13
C ARG A 85 -10.71 7.74 1.71
N PHE A 86 -9.41 7.50 1.60
CA PHE A 86 -8.77 6.32 2.17
C PHE A 86 -8.95 6.27 3.68
N ILE A 87 -9.39 5.11 4.15
CA ILE A 87 -9.54 4.74 5.55
C ILE A 87 -8.15 4.48 6.16
N HIS A 88 -7.27 3.79 5.42
CA HIS A 88 -5.93 3.40 5.87
C HIS A 88 -4.87 3.98 4.93
N ASN A 89 -4.38 5.18 5.27
CA ASN A 89 -3.35 5.88 4.48
C ASN A 89 -1.94 5.47 4.84
N ASP A 90 -1.70 5.20 6.12
CA ASP A 90 -0.40 4.85 6.66
C ASP A 90 -0.21 3.33 6.56
N LEU A 91 0.79 2.91 5.79
CA LEU A 91 1.12 1.49 5.62
C LEU A 91 1.97 0.92 6.75
N LEU A 92 2.42 1.76 7.68
CA LEU A 92 3.26 1.43 8.82
C LEU A 92 2.47 1.41 10.14
N ASP A 93 1.23 1.89 10.13
CA ASP A 93 0.32 1.81 11.28
C ASP A 93 -0.27 0.39 11.39
N PHE A 94 0.49 -0.55 11.93
CA PHE A 94 0.00 -1.92 12.16
C PHE A 94 -0.85 -2.05 13.43
N GLU A 95 -0.80 -1.08 14.35
CA GLU A 95 -1.46 -1.17 15.67
C GLU A 95 -2.93 -0.77 15.63
N SER A 96 -3.32 0.17 14.76
CA SER A 96 -4.71 0.61 14.66
C SER A 96 -5.65 -0.41 13.99
N HIS A 97 -5.09 -1.49 13.45
CA HIS A 97 -5.83 -2.53 12.73
C HIS A 97 -6.10 -3.72 13.64
N THR A 98 -7.05 -3.59 14.56
CA THR A 98 -7.59 -4.78 15.24
C THR A 98 -8.41 -5.57 14.23
N TYR A 99 -7.91 -6.73 13.81
CA TYR A 99 -8.70 -7.70 13.08
C TYR A 99 -9.73 -8.29 14.06
N ASP A 100 -10.96 -7.77 14.01
CA ASP A 100 -12.13 -8.42 14.62
C ASP A 100 -12.35 -9.83 14.03
#